data_AF-A0A423GGM7-F1
#
_entry.id   AF-A0A423GGM7-F1
#
_cell.length_a   1.000
_cell.length_b   1.000
_cell.length_c   1.000
_cell.angle_alpha   90.00
_cell.angle_beta   90.00
_cell.angle_gamma   90.00
#
_symmetry.space_group_name_H-M   'P 1'
#
loop_
_entity.id
_entity.type
_entity.pdbx_description
1 polymer ?
#
loop_
_entity_poly.entity_id
_entity_poly.type
_entity_poly.pdbx_seq_one_letter_code
_entity_poly.pdbx_strand_id
1 'polypeptide(L)'
;MVKHSPGLRHPPPVARAVPSSPSAKSKAKQQDETTQRVLDHYLLPKLDKSQDEPKPGQVFTVVKGLDNECLLANLSETLSSADAMANELAFDLEGSRHHLALGIQPSPLWERACSR
;
A
#
# COMPACT_ATOMS: atom_id res chain seq x y z
N MET A 1 -63.28 -43.38 -49.44
CA MET A 1 -62.97 -41.99 -49.08
C MET A 1 -62.44 -41.91 -47.66
N VAL A 2 -61.27 -41.29 -47.52
CA VAL A 2 -60.64 -40.60 -46.36
C VAL A 2 -60.55 -41.33 -45.00
N LYS A 3 -59.35 -41.88 -44.75
CA LYS A 3 -58.83 -42.25 -43.41
C LYS A 3 -58.47 -40.96 -42.64
N HIS A 4 -58.93 -40.84 -41.39
CA HIS A 4 -58.50 -39.79 -40.46
C HIS A 4 -57.46 -40.36 -39.49
N SER A 5 -56.28 -39.74 -39.43
CA SER A 5 -55.21 -40.05 -38.47
C SER A 5 -55.29 -39.10 -37.26
N PRO A 6 -54.96 -39.53 -36.03
CA PRO A 6 -55.01 -38.68 -34.84
C PRO A 6 -53.68 -37.94 -34.63
N GLY A 7 -53.73 -36.60 -34.58
CA GLY A 7 -52.59 -35.73 -34.27
C GLY A 7 -52.44 -35.49 -32.76
N LEU A 8 -51.19 -35.52 -32.29
CA LEU A 8 -50.78 -35.54 -30.89
C LEU A 8 -51.19 -34.29 -30.09
N ARG A 9 -51.56 -34.51 -28.83
CA ARG A 9 -51.73 -33.46 -27.82
C ARG A 9 -50.37 -32.92 -27.39
N HIS A 10 -50.10 -31.64 -27.67
CA HIS A 10 -49.01 -30.89 -27.02
C HIS A 10 -49.48 -30.34 -25.66
N PRO A 11 -48.69 -30.47 -24.58
CA PRO A 11 -48.99 -29.79 -23.32
C PRO A 11 -48.71 -28.27 -23.43
N PRO A 12 -49.36 -27.44 -22.59
CA PRO A 12 -49.20 -25.99 -22.65
C PRO A 12 -47.77 -25.57 -22.27
N PRO A 13 -47.30 -24.39 -22.73
CA PRO A 13 -45.95 -23.93 -22.47
C PRO A 13 -45.76 -23.67 -20.98
N VAL A 14 -44.67 -24.19 -20.42
CA VAL A 14 -44.21 -23.92 -19.07
C VAL A 14 -44.19 -22.41 -18.84
N ALA A 15 -44.92 -21.96 -17.81
CA ALA A 15 -44.81 -20.61 -17.29
C ALA A 15 -43.35 -20.37 -16.91
N ARG A 16 -42.66 -19.54 -17.70
CA ARG A 16 -41.34 -19.02 -17.33
C ARG A 16 -41.58 -18.09 -16.15
N ALA A 17 -41.44 -18.62 -14.94
CA ALA A 17 -41.25 -17.79 -13.76
C ALA A 17 -40.02 -16.93 -14.02
N VAL A 18 -40.23 -15.64 -14.30
CA VAL A 18 -39.19 -14.64 -14.23
C VAL A 18 -38.83 -14.57 -12.74
N PRO A 19 -37.61 -14.92 -12.30
CA PRO A 19 -37.18 -14.44 -11.02
C PRO A 19 -37.00 -12.93 -11.22
N SER A 20 -38.04 -12.15 -10.93
CA SER A 20 -37.85 -10.73 -10.69
C SER A 20 -36.78 -10.71 -9.59
N SER A 21 -35.63 -10.10 -9.88
CA SER A 21 -34.45 -10.17 -9.05
C SER A 21 -34.31 -8.85 -8.28
N PRO A 22 -34.86 -8.77 -7.04
CA PRO A 22 -34.47 -7.74 -6.08
C PRO A 22 -32.98 -7.83 -5.74
N SER A 23 -32.41 -9.03 -5.83
CA SER A 23 -31.05 -9.37 -5.39
C SER A 23 -29.95 -8.84 -6.32
N ALA A 24 -30.17 -8.77 -7.64
CA ALA A 24 -29.19 -8.22 -8.57
C ALA A 24 -29.10 -6.69 -8.47
N LYS A 25 -30.25 -6.01 -8.26
CA LYS A 25 -30.31 -4.55 -8.11
C LYS A 25 -29.66 -4.08 -6.81
N SER A 26 -29.85 -4.83 -5.71
CA SER A 26 -29.22 -4.50 -4.42
C SER A 26 -27.69 -4.68 -4.46
N LYS A 27 -27.19 -5.72 -5.13
CA LYS A 27 -25.74 -5.92 -5.34
C LYS A 27 -25.11 -4.83 -6.20
N ALA A 28 -25.76 -4.43 -7.30
CA ALA A 28 -25.26 -3.33 -8.15
C ALA A 28 -25.16 -2.01 -7.39
N LYS A 29 -26.15 -1.70 -6.52
CA LYS A 29 -26.12 -0.52 -5.65
C LYS A 29 -25.00 -0.57 -4.61
N GLN A 30 -24.78 -1.73 -3.99
CA GLN A 30 -23.67 -1.91 -3.04
C GLN A 30 -22.30 -1.76 -3.71
N GLN A 31 -22.16 -2.25 -4.95
CA GLN A 31 -20.94 -2.10 -5.72
C GLN A 31 -20.68 -0.63 -6.09
N ASP A 32 -21.69 0.11 -6.51
CA ASP A 32 -21.56 1.54 -6.82
C ASP A 32 -21.17 2.35 -5.58
N GLU A 33 -21.83 2.12 -4.44
CA GLU A 33 -21.46 2.75 -3.17
C GLU A 33 -20.05 2.37 -2.72
N THR A 34 -19.64 1.11 -2.89
CA THR A 34 -18.27 0.69 -2.54
C THR A 34 -17.26 1.33 -3.47
N THR A 35 -17.57 1.41 -4.76
CA THR A 35 -16.72 2.04 -5.78
C THR A 35 -16.54 3.52 -5.49
N GLN A 36 -17.61 4.25 -5.16
CA GLN A 36 -17.52 5.65 -4.76
C GLN A 36 -16.68 5.82 -3.49
N ARG A 37 -16.86 4.97 -2.47
CA ARG A 37 -16.05 5.03 -1.24
C ARG A 37 -14.56 4.77 -1.52
N VAL A 38 -14.26 3.83 -2.42
CA VAL A 38 -12.88 3.54 -2.83
C VAL A 38 -12.30 4.72 -3.60
N LEU A 39 -13.03 5.25 -4.58
CA LEU A 39 -12.60 6.42 -5.36
C LEU A 39 -12.39 7.64 -4.46
N ASP A 40 -13.30 7.94 -3.54
CA ASP A 40 -13.17 9.04 -2.58
C ASP A 40 -11.92 8.85 -1.70
N HIS A 41 -11.63 7.63 -1.25
CA HIS A 41 -10.43 7.35 -0.46
C HIS A 41 -9.14 7.66 -1.22
N TYR A 42 -9.08 7.39 -2.53
CA TYR A 42 -7.86 7.61 -3.33
C TYR A 42 -7.78 9.01 -3.94
N LEU A 43 -8.91 9.59 -4.36
CA LEU A 43 -8.97 10.86 -5.09
C LEU A 43 -9.18 12.08 -4.20
N LEU A 44 -9.80 11.89 -3.04
CA LEU A 44 -10.07 12.94 -2.05
C LEU A 44 -9.58 12.48 -0.68
N PRO A 45 -8.25 12.25 -0.49
CA PRO A 45 -7.73 11.92 0.82
C PRO A 45 -8.22 12.97 1.80
N LYS A 46 -8.94 12.55 2.85
CA LYS A 46 -9.36 13.48 3.90
C LYS A 46 -8.09 14.12 4.43
N LEU A 47 -7.94 15.42 4.20
CA LEU A 47 -6.85 16.21 4.73
C LEU A 47 -7.13 16.38 6.23
N ASP A 48 -6.92 15.31 6.98
CA ASP A 48 -6.98 15.34 8.42
C ASP A 48 -5.81 16.21 8.87
N LYS A 49 -6.13 17.40 9.39
CA LYS A 49 -5.17 18.39 9.92
C LYS A 49 -4.27 17.81 11.03
N SER A 50 -4.60 16.62 11.55
CA SER A 50 -3.82 15.87 12.53
C SER A 50 -2.59 15.16 11.93
N GLN A 51 -2.44 15.08 10.60
CA GLN A 51 -1.27 14.43 10.00
C GLN A 51 0.04 15.21 10.16
N ASP A 52 -0.03 16.49 10.51
CA ASP A 52 1.15 17.32 10.77
C ASP A 52 1.68 17.24 12.20
N GLU A 53 0.91 16.65 13.12
CA GLU A 53 1.36 16.52 14.49
C GLU A 53 2.29 15.30 14.62
N PRO A 54 3.53 15.47 15.09
CA PRO A 54 4.44 14.36 15.30
C PRO A 54 3.82 13.35 16.27
N LYS A 55 3.80 12.07 15.88
CA LYS A 55 3.27 11.01 16.75
C LYS A 55 4.18 10.85 17.98
N PRO A 56 3.65 10.41 19.13
CA PRO A 56 4.48 10.05 20.27
C PRO A 56 5.55 9.02 19.85
N GLY A 57 6.82 9.36 20.04
CA GLY A 57 7.96 8.53 19.61
C GLY A 57 8.52 8.83 18.22
N GLN A 58 7.96 9.80 17.49
CA GLN A 58 8.51 10.27 16.22
C GLN A 58 9.76 11.14 16.47
N VAL A 59 10.92 10.65 16.05
CA VAL A 59 12.21 11.32 16.26
C VAL A 59 12.55 12.28 15.12
N PHE A 60 12.07 11.99 13.91
CA PHE A 60 12.36 12.78 12.71
C PHE A 60 11.07 13.05 11.92
N THR A 61 11.01 14.21 11.26
CA THR A 61 9.89 14.62 10.40
C THR A 61 10.45 15.16 9.09
N VAL A 62 9.77 14.86 7.98
CA VAL A 62 10.11 15.38 6.65
C VAL A 62 9.32 16.65 6.38
N VAL A 63 9.99 17.69 5.90
CA VAL A 63 9.35 18.95 5.51
C VAL A 63 8.47 18.72 4.28
N LYS A 64 7.24 19.23 4.30
CA LYS A 64 6.31 19.14 3.16
C LYS A 64 6.89 19.82 1.92
N GLY A 65 6.80 19.14 0.78
CA GLY A 65 7.30 19.65 -0.50
C GLY A 65 8.79 19.46 -0.73
N LEU A 66 9.49 18.80 0.20
CA LEU A 66 10.86 18.34 -0.04
C LEU A 66 10.86 17.11 -0.94
N ASP A 67 11.75 17.10 -1.93
CA ASP A 67 11.91 15.97 -2.83
C ASP A 67 12.51 14.76 -2.07
N ASN A 68 11.87 13.60 -2.21
CA ASN A 68 12.28 12.39 -1.50
C ASN A 68 13.66 11.90 -1.98
N GLU A 69 13.99 12.04 -3.26
CA GLU A 69 15.28 11.62 -3.78
C GLU A 69 16.40 12.50 -3.23
N CYS A 70 16.22 13.83 -3.20
CA CYS A 70 17.16 14.73 -2.56
C CYS A 70 17.34 14.43 -1.06
N LEU A 71 16.25 14.13 -0.34
CA LEU A 71 16.31 13.77 1.07
C LEU A 71 17.10 12.48 1.28
N LEU A 72 16.77 11.43 0.52
CA LEU A 72 17.43 10.12 0.61
C LEU A 72 18.91 10.22 0.21
N ALA A 73 19.23 10.97 -0.84
CA ALA A 73 20.59 11.21 -1.27
C ALA A 73 21.41 11.93 -0.19
N ASN A 74 20.90 13.04 0.36
CA ASN A 74 21.58 13.80 1.41
C ASN A 74 21.80 12.97 2.68
N LEU A 75 20.80 12.20 3.09
CA LEU A 75 20.93 11.32 4.25
C LEU A 75 21.94 10.19 4.02
N SER A 76 21.92 9.58 2.83
CA SER A 76 22.86 8.52 2.46
C SER A 76 24.30 9.02 2.39
N GLU A 77 24.50 10.21 1.82
CA GLU A 77 25.80 10.87 1.76
C GLU A 77 26.31 11.26 3.15
N THR A 78 25.44 11.82 4.01
CA THR A 78 25.78 12.16 5.41
C THR A 78 26.18 10.91 6.19
N LEU A 79 25.43 9.81 6.04
CA LEU A 79 25.75 8.54 6.69
C LEU A 79 27.07 7.97 6.19
N SER A 80 27.31 7.96 4.88
CA SER A 80 28.55 7.47 4.28
C SER A 80 29.75 8.32 4.73
N SER A 81 29.58 9.64 4.83
CA SER A 81 30.62 10.54 5.37
C SER A 81 30.92 10.25 6.84
N ALA A 82 29.89 10.06 7.67
CA ALA A 82 30.07 9.69 9.07
C ALA A 82 30.77 8.33 9.23
N ASP A 83 30.42 7.35 8.39
CA ASP A 83 31.03 6.02 8.38
C ASP A 83 32.52 6.09 7.99
N ALA A 84 32.86 6.87 6.97
CA ALA A 84 34.25 7.10 6.56
C ALA A 84 35.07 7.74 7.70
N MET A 85 34.54 8.80 8.35
CA MET A 85 35.23 9.43 9.49
C MET A 85 35.35 8.49 10.70
N ALA A 86 34.33 7.68 10.97
CA ALA A 86 34.37 6.71 12.06
C ALA A 86 35.40 5.61 11.79
N ASN A 87 35.52 5.14 10.54
CA ASN A 87 36.55 4.20 10.10
C ASN A 87 37.96 4.79 10.23
N GLU A 88 38.19 6.00 9.71
CA GLU A 88 39.49 6.68 9.85
C GLU A 88 39.88 6.82 11.32
N LEU A 89 38.94 7.27 12.16
CA LEU A 89 39.20 7.46 13.59
C LEU A 89 39.35 6.13 14.35
N ALA A 90 38.68 5.05 13.95
CA ALA A 90 38.79 3.76 14.63
C ALA A 90 40.22 3.20 14.60
N PHE A 91 40.96 3.41 13.51
CA PHE A 91 42.37 2.98 13.43
C PHE A 91 43.32 3.82 14.30
N ASP A 92 42.96 5.07 14.58
CA ASP A 92 43.74 6.00 15.41
C ASP A 92 43.41 5.91 16.91
N LEU A 93 42.32 5.21 17.27
CA LEU A 93 41.87 5.04 18.65
C LEU A 93 42.29 3.68 19.21
N GLU A 94 42.77 3.67 20.45
CA GLU A 94 43.08 2.45 21.21
C GLU A 94 42.03 2.19 22.32
N GLY A 95 41.86 0.92 22.71
CA GLY A 95 41.05 0.54 23.89
C GLY A 95 39.55 0.79 23.72
N SER A 96 38.89 1.36 24.74
CA SER A 96 37.42 1.50 24.77
C SER A 96 36.86 2.47 23.73
N ARG A 97 37.66 3.45 23.29
CA ARG A 97 37.24 4.45 22.28
C ARG A 97 37.20 3.87 20.88
N HIS A 98 38.09 2.93 20.57
CA HIS A 98 38.05 2.13 19.34
C HIS A 98 36.71 1.40 19.21
N HIS A 99 36.27 0.71 20.27
CA HIS A 99 34.99 0.00 20.31
C HIS A 99 33.79 0.93 20.09
N LEU A 100 33.85 2.16 20.60
CA LEU A 100 32.80 3.15 20.38
C LEU A 100 32.76 3.63 18.92
N ALA A 101 33.90 3.88 18.29
CA ALA A 101 33.98 4.28 16.88
C ALA A 101 33.45 3.18 15.95
N LEU A 102 33.83 1.92 16.18
CA LEU A 102 33.25 0.78 15.45
C LEU A 102 31.74 0.62 15.69
N GLY A 103 31.23 1.02 16.85
CA GLY A 103 29.81 0.96 17.18
C GLY A 103 28.93 1.96 16.44
N ILE A 104 29.51 3.00 15.82
CA ILE A 104 28.81 3.96 14.97
C ILE A 104 28.52 3.35 13.59
N GLN A 105 29.33 2.37 13.18
CA GLN A 105 29.20 1.76 11.86
C GLN A 105 27.85 1.05 11.74
N PRO A 106 27.11 1.33 10.67
CA PRO A 106 25.81 0.73 10.50
C PRO A 106 26.00 -0.79 10.22
N SER A 107 25.22 -1.65 10.88
CA SER A 107 25.36 -3.12 10.82
C SER A 107 25.21 -3.74 9.41
N PRO A 108 25.95 -4.77 8.98
CA PRO A 108 25.86 -5.34 7.62
C PRO A 108 24.45 -5.74 7.12
N LEU A 109 23.48 -5.88 8.05
CA LEU A 109 22.08 -6.11 7.79
C LEU A 109 21.34 -4.90 7.17
N TRP A 110 21.75 -3.66 7.42
CA TRP A 110 21.08 -2.45 6.87
C TRP A 110 21.35 -2.27 5.37
N GLU A 111 22.58 -2.50 4.88
CA GLU A 111 22.90 -2.36 3.44
C GLU A 111 22.05 -3.30 2.59
N ARG A 112 21.82 -4.51 3.11
CA ARG A 112 20.96 -5.52 2.51
C ARG A 112 19.48 -5.16 2.53
N ALA A 113 19.05 -4.34 3.49
CA ALA A 113 17.68 -3.84 3.58
C ALA A 113 17.46 -2.63 2.66
N CYS A 114 18.46 -1.77 2.48
CA CYS A 114 18.40 -0.61 1.60
C CYS A 114 18.59 -0.94 0.11
N SER A 115 19.14 -2.11 -0.23
CA SER A 115 19.39 -2.54 -1.62
C SER A 115 18.22 -3.36 -2.25
N ARG A 116 17.06 -3.44 -1.60
CA ARG A 116 15.84 -4.09 -2.14
C ARG A 116 14.71 -3.09 -2.27
#